data_AF-K0IG88-F1
#
_entry.id   AF-K0IG88-F1
#
_cell.length_a   1.000
_cell.length_b   1.000
_cell.length_c   1.000
_cell.angle_alpha   90.00
_cell.angle_beta   90.00
_cell.angle_gamma   90.00
#
_symmetry.space_group_name_H-M   'P 1'
#
loop_
_entity.id
_entity.type
_entity.pdbx_description
1 polymer ?
#
loop_
_entity_poly.entity_id
_entity_poly.type
_entity_poly.pdbx_seq_one_letter_code
_entity_poly.pdbx_strand_id
1 'polypeptide(L)'
;MKDIRELTAVVAKQRAAIGIFITLSEPTSEMIKEVKATDPYVMKTWNHKYPKIQILTIEQLLRGIRADIPPTSSAFEQALIAKRHQARRTSDLMICNHNTSNR
;
A
#
# COMPACT_ATOMS: atom_id res chain seq x y z
N MET A 1 -5.41 -8.26 -20.47
CA MET A 1 -4.99 -6.84 -20.44
C MET A 1 -6.15 -5.85 -20.21
N LYS A 2 -7.40 -6.31 -20.18
CA LYS A 2 -8.59 -5.49 -19.91
C LYS A 2 -8.56 -4.82 -18.52
N ASP A 3 -8.15 -5.56 -17.50
CA ASP A 3 -8.28 -5.13 -16.11
C ASP A 3 -7.42 -3.90 -15.76
N ILE A 4 -6.19 -3.83 -16.28
CA ILE A 4 -5.30 -2.67 -16.05
C ILE A 4 -5.85 -1.42 -16.74
N ARG A 5 -6.32 -1.55 -17.99
CA ARG A 5 -6.91 -0.43 -18.72
C ARG A 5 -8.17 0.11 -18.03
N GLU A 6 -9.02 -0.79 -17.56
CA GLU A 6 -10.22 -0.43 -16.80
C GLU A 6 -9.85 0.27 -15.49
N LEU A 7 -8.86 -0.24 -14.77
CA LEU A 7 -8.37 0.42 -13.55
C LEU A 7 -7.83 1.83 -13.86
N THR A 8 -7.03 1.99 -14.90
CA THR A 8 -6.50 3.30 -15.31
C THR A 8 -7.64 4.27 -15.65
N ALA A 9 -8.67 3.82 -16.37
CA ALA A 9 -9.83 4.63 -16.69
C ALA A 9 -10.61 5.05 -15.43
N VAL A 10 -10.81 4.14 -14.47
CA VAL A 10 -11.48 4.43 -13.19
C VAL A 10 -10.67 5.44 -12.37
N VAL A 11 -9.36 5.25 -12.25
CA VAL A 11 -8.47 6.15 -11.50
C VAL A 11 -8.50 7.56 -12.09
N ALA A 12 -8.47 7.68 -13.42
CA ALA A 12 -8.58 8.96 -14.10
C ALA A 12 -9.95 9.61 -13.87
N LYS A 13 -11.04 8.84 -14.05
CA LYS A 13 -12.42 9.32 -13.88
C LYS A 13 -12.71 9.81 -12.46
N GLN A 14 -12.21 9.10 -11.45
CA GLN A 14 -12.39 9.44 -10.04
C GLN A 14 -11.39 10.50 -9.54
N ARG A 15 -10.48 10.96 -10.40
CA ARG A 15 -9.35 11.84 -10.01
C ARG A 15 -8.57 11.28 -8.81
N ALA A 16 -8.52 9.96 -8.69
CA ALA A 16 -7.84 9.29 -7.59
C ALA A 16 -6.34 9.58 -7.64
N ALA A 17 -5.68 9.66 -6.50
CA ALA A 17 -4.24 9.93 -6.44
C ALA A 17 -3.46 8.80 -7.11
N ILE A 18 -3.73 7.55 -6.75
CA ILE A 18 -3.11 6.33 -7.28
C ILE A 18 -4.13 5.17 -7.38
N GLY A 19 -3.78 4.11 -8.10
CA GLY A 19 -4.50 2.83 -8.14
C GLY A 19 -3.55 1.64 -7.97
N ILE A 20 -3.98 0.63 -7.21
CA ILE A 20 -3.19 -0.57 -6.91
C ILE A 20 -3.93 -1.80 -7.46
N PHE A 21 -3.25 -2.57 -8.30
CA PHE A 21 -3.73 -3.84 -8.82
C PHE A 21 -3.01 -4.99 -8.11
N ILE A 22 -3.75 -5.84 -7.39
CA ILE A 22 -3.20 -6.97 -6.66
C ILE A 22 -3.50 -8.26 -7.42
N THR A 23 -2.48 -9.07 -7.66
CA THR A 23 -2.60 -10.34 -8.41
C THR A 23 -1.93 -11.50 -7.69
N LEU A 24 -2.42 -12.72 -7.90
CA LEU A 24 -1.75 -13.94 -7.43
C LEU A 24 -0.58 -14.32 -8.35
N SER A 25 -0.78 -14.16 -9.66
CA SER A 25 0.20 -14.54 -10.68
C SER A 25 1.11 -13.38 -11.04
N GLU A 26 2.26 -13.71 -11.64
CA GLU A 26 3.18 -12.71 -12.17
C GLU A 26 2.50 -11.83 -13.25
N PRO A 27 2.74 -10.51 -13.23
CA PRO A 27 2.19 -9.61 -14.23
C PRO A 27 2.81 -9.86 -15.60
N THR A 28 2.00 -9.81 -16.64
CA THR A 28 2.51 -9.97 -18.02
C THR A 28 3.29 -8.74 -18.47
N SER A 29 4.18 -8.93 -19.44
CA SER A 29 4.97 -7.84 -20.03
C SER A 29 4.12 -6.67 -20.56
N GLU A 30 2.93 -6.96 -21.09
CA GLU A 30 2.00 -5.94 -21.56
C GLU A 30 1.41 -5.11 -20.41
N MET A 31 1.06 -5.76 -19.29
CA MET A 31 0.57 -5.06 -18.10
C MET A 31 1.64 -4.10 -17.57
N ILE A 32 2.89 -4.54 -17.53
CA ILE A 32 4.02 -3.72 -17.08
C ILE A 32 4.23 -2.52 -18.02
N LYS A 33 4.14 -2.71 -19.34
CA LYS A 33 4.24 -1.63 -20.32
C LYS A 33 3.15 -0.58 -20.13
N GLU A 34 1.92 -1.00 -19.91
CA GLU A 34 0.78 -0.09 -19.70
C GLU A 34 0.97 0.76 -18.45
N VAL A 35 1.38 0.14 -17.34
CA VAL A 35 1.65 0.86 -16.10
C VAL A 35 2.76 1.90 -16.28
N LYS A 36 3.84 1.54 -16.99
CA LYS A 36 4.95 2.46 -17.28
C LYS A 36 4.55 3.61 -18.20
N ALA A 37 3.52 3.45 -19.04
CA ALA A 37 3.02 4.49 -19.92
C ALA A 37 2.16 5.53 -19.19
N THR A 38 1.78 5.29 -17.92
CA THR A 38 0.93 6.20 -17.16
C THR A 38 1.77 7.29 -16.47
N ASP A 39 1.34 8.54 -16.60
CA ASP A 39 1.98 9.67 -15.92
C ASP A 39 1.89 9.55 -14.40
N PRO A 40 3.00 9.78 -13.66
CA PRO A 40 3.01 9.69 -12.21
C PRO A 40 2.17 10.78 -11.56
N TYR A 41 1.63 10.48 -10.38
CA TYR A 41 0.97 11.46 -9.54
C TYR A 41 2.01 12.37 -8.87
N VAL A 42 1.88 13.68 -9.03
CA VAL A 42 2.76 14.67 -8.41
C VAL A 42 2.08 15.27 -7.19
N MET A 43 2.69 15.08 -6.02
CA MET A 43 2.24 15.74 -4.81
C MET A 43 2.75 17.17 -4.77
N LYS A 44 1.83 18.16 -4.86
CA LYS A 44 2.17 19.58 -4.96
C LYS A 44 3.02 20.10 -3.80
N THR A 45 2.79 19.57 -2.60
CA THR A 45 3.43 20.09 -1.38
C THR A 45 4.94 19.83 -1.39
N TRP A 46 5.37 18.62 -1.77
CA TRP A 46 6.77 18.17 -1.62
C TRP A 46 7.42 17.82 -2.97
N ASN A 47 6.72 18.08 -4.08
CA ASN A 47 7.12 17.75 -5.45
C ASN A 47 7.58 16.30 -5.66
N HIS A 48 7.08 15.39 -4.81
CA HIS A 48 7.37 13.96 -4.90
C HIS A 48 6.44 13.31 -5.94
N LYS A 49 7.01 12.44 -6.78
CA LYS A 49 6.29 11.68 -7.81
C LYS A 49 5.99 10.27 -7.34
N TYR A 50 4.72 9.89 -7.34
CA TYR A 50 4.25 8.56 -7.00
C TYR A 50 3.78 7.85 -8.28
N PRO A 51 4.07 6.54 -8.46
CA PRO A 51 3.53 5.80 -9.59
C PRO A 51 2.00 5.77 -9.54
N LYS A 52 1.36 6.21 -10.63
CA LYS A 52 -0.09 6.39 -10.69
C LYS A 52 -0.84 5.07 -10.61
N ILE A 53 -0.33 4.07 -11.31
CA ILE A 53 -0.83 2.69 -11.25
C ILE A 53 0.33 1.83 -10.77
N GLN A 54 0.05 0.88 -9.87
CA GLN A 54 1.03 -0.05 -9.34
C GLN A 54 0.46 -1.46 -9.38
N ILE A 55 1.29 -2.43 -9.75
CA ILE A 55 0.94 -3.85 -9.70
C ILE A 55 1.74 -4.50 -8.57
N LEU A 56 1.04 -5.20 -7.68
CA LEU A 56 1.65 -5.96 -6.61
C LEU A 56 1.18 -7.41 -6.67
N THR A 57 2.10 -8.34 -6.44
CA THR A 57 1.72 -9.75 -6.26
C THR A 57 1.47 -10.04 -4.78
N ILE A 58 0.62 -11.02 -4.51
CA ILE A 58 0.40 -11.49 -3.12
C ILE A 58 1.71 -11.98 -2.50
N GLU A 59 2.57 -12.64 -3.28
CA GLU A 59 3.90 -13.02 -2.81
C GLU A 59 4.72 -11.82 -2.33
N GLN A 60 4.74 -10.73 -3.10
CA GLN A 60 5.43 -9.49 -2.71
C GLN A 60 4.85 -8.91 -1.42
N LEU A 61 3.51 -8.89 -1.29
CA LEU A 61 2.84 -8.40 -0.09
C LEU A 61 3.19 -9.23 1.16
N LEU A 62 3.26 -10.56 1.01
CA LEU A 62 3.63 -11.49 2.07
C LEU A 62 5.12 -11.35 2.45
N ARG A 63 6.00 -11.01 1.49
CA ARG A 63 7.41 -10.67 1.74
C ARG A 63 7.60 -9.30 2.41
N GLY A 64 6.52 -8.54 2.64
CA GLY A 64 6.58 -7.23 3.30
C GLY A 64 6.71 -6.05 2.35
N ILE A 65 6.68 -6.26 1.03
CA ILE A 65 6.65 -5.17 0.05
C ILE A 65 5.31 -4.44 0.19
N ARG A 66 5.35 -3.11 0.09
CA ARG A 66 4.17 -2.24 0.20
C ARG A 66 4.12 -1.33 -1.03
N ALA A 67 2.90 -0.93 -1.38
CA ALA A 67 2.70 0.08 -2.41
C ALA A 67 3.31 1.41 -1.97
N ASP A 68 3.78 2.17 -2.95
CA ASP A 68 4.23 3.54 -2.73
C ASP A 68 3.02 4.47 -2.74
N ILE A 69 2.56 4.86 -1.55
CA ILE A 69 1.30 5.59 -1.35
C ILE A 69 1.63 7.00 -0.84
N PRO A 70 1.04 8.06 -1.42
CA PRO A 70 1.16 9.39 -0.84
C PRO A 70 0.59 9.39 0.59
N PRO A 71 1.22 10.10 1.54
CA PRO A 71 0.78 10.11 2.92
C PRO A 71 -0.67 10.59 3.04
N THR A 72 -1.55 9.74 3.56
CA THR A 72 -2.99 10.02 3.71
C THR A 72 -3.34 10.70 5.03
N SER A 73 -2.42 10.66 6.00
CA SER A 73 -2.57 11.25 7.32
C SER A 73 -1.43 12.21 7.60
N SER A 74 -1.70 13.21 8.43
CA SER A 74 -0.66 14.15 8.89
C SER A 74 0.44 13.38 9.64
N ALA A 75 1.67 13.90 9.63
CA ALA A 75 2.78 13.29 10.39
C ALA A 75 2.44 13.09 11.88
N PHE A 76 1.59 13.97 12.43
CA PHE A 76 1.08 13.89 13.79
C PHE A 76 0.17 12.68 14.02
N GLU A 77 -0.78 12.43 13.13
CA GLU A 77 -1.68 11.26 13.20
C GLU A 77 -0.91 9.95 13.03
N GLN A 78 0.10 9.92 12.16
CA GLN A 78 0.97 8.76 11.98
C GLN A 78 1.72 8.41 13.27
N ALA A 79 2.23 9.41 13.99
CA ALA A 79 2.87 9.20 15.29
C ALA A 79 1.90 8.67 16.36
N LEU A 80 0.65 9.14 16.36
CA LEU A 80 -0.42 8.65 17.23
C LEU A 80 -0.78 7.19 16.95
N ILE A 81 -0.90 6.81 15.68
CA ILE A 81 -1.16 5.43 15.25
C ILE A 81 0.01 4.52 15.64
N ALA A 82 1.25 4.95 15.43
CA ALA A 82 2.44 4.17 15.81
C ALA A 82 2.50 3.92 17.33
N LYS A 83 2.24 4.94 18.16
CA LYS A 83 2.15 4.79 19.62
C LYS A 83 1.06 3.81 20.05
N ARG A 84 -0.13 3.86 19.41
CA ARG A 84 -1.23 2.92 19.69
C ARG A 84 -0.87 1.48 19.32
N HIS A 85 -0.21 1.26 18.19
CA HIS A 85 0.24 -0.08 17.78
C HIS A 85 1.31 -0.66 18.72
N GLN A 86 2.22 0.16 19.24
CA GLN A 86 3.16 -0.24 20.27
C GLN A 86 2.45 -0.62 21.58
N ALA A 87 1.52 0.20 22.04
CA ALA A 87 0.75 -0.08 23.26
C ALA A 87 0.00 -1.42 23.16
N ARG A 88 -0.67 -1.70 22.02
CA ARG A 88 -1.35 -2.98 21.78
C ARG A 88 -0.41 -4.18 21.79
N ARG A 89 0.76 -4.07 21.15
CA ARG A 89 1.77 -5.15 21.15
C ARG A 89 2.29 -5.45 22.54
N THR A 90 2.53 -4.44 23.37
CA THR A 90 2.95 -4.63 24.76
C THR A 90 1.86 -5.31 25.57
N SER A 91 0.59 -4.91 25.38
CA SER A 91 -0.55 -5.54 26.05
C SER A 91 -0.72 -7.02 25.68
N ASP A 92 -0.63 -7.37 24.40
CA ASP A 92 -0.73 -8.77 23.95
C ASP A 92 0.44 -9.62 24.50
N LEU A 93 1.66 -9.06 24.55
CA LEU A 93 2.83 -9.75 25.12
C LEU A 93 2.69 -9.95 26.64
N MET A 94 2.08 -9.01 27.35
CA MET A 94 1.79 -9.11 28.78
C MET A 94 0.73 -10.17 29.08
N ILE A 95 -0.30 -10.31 28.23
CA ILE A 95 -1.33 -11.35 28.37
C ILE A 95 -0.73 -12.73 28.14
N CYS A 96 0.16 -12.89 27.15
CA CYS A 96 0.82 -14.17 26.87
C CYS A 96 1.72 -14.67 28.01
N ASN A 97 2.37 -13.76 28.76
CA ASN A 97 3.25 -14.14 29.88
C ASN A 97 2.53 -14.57 31.16
N HIS A 98 1.23 -14.28 31.31
CA HIS A 98 0.45 -14.74 32.46
C HIS A 98 -0.06 -16.18 32.31
N ASN A 99 -0.04 -16.74 31.10
CA ASN A 99 -0.55 -18.09 30.82
C ASN A 99 0.53 -19.19 30.83
N THR A 100 1.80 -18.82 31.08
CA THR A 100 2.95 -19.74 31.17
C THR A 100 3.32 -20.10 32.62
N SER A 101 2.63 -19.54 33.62
CA SER A 101 2.86 -19.81 35.05
C SER A 101 1.85 -20.78 35.68
N ASN A 102 1.08 -21.51 34.88
CA ASN A 102 0.16 -22.55 35.36
C ASN A 102 0.40 -23.90 34.65
N ARG A 103 1.66 -24.36 34.65
CA ARG A 103 2.06 -25.75 34.46
C ARG A 103 3.08 -26.14 35.50
#